data_AF-A0AA38LRY0-F1
#
_entry.id   AF-A0AA38LRY0-F1
#
_cell.length_a   1.000
_cell.length_b   1.000
_cell.length_c   1.000
_cell.angle_alpha   90.00
_cell.angle_beta   90.00
_cell.angle_gamma   90.00
#
_symmetry.space_group_name_H-M   'P 1'
#
loop_
_entity.id
_entity.type
_entity.pdbx_description
1 polymer ?
#
loop_
_entity_poly.entity_id
_entity_poly.type
_entity_poly.pdbx_seq_one_letter_code
_entity_poly.pdbx_strand_id
1 'polypeptide(L)' 'YPTVPFAELQRHQASVNALAWAPHSTCHIYTTGDDAQALIWEHSGVSQPLVEGGGPDLMLAYTL' A
#
# COMPACT_ATOMS: atom_id res chain seq x y z
N TYR A 1 7.88 -4.65 -21.62
CA TYR A 1 6.60 -4.33 -20.96
C TYR A 1 6.67 -4.83 -19.53
N PRO A 2 6.32 -4.03 -18.51
CA PRO A 2 6.26 -4.54 -17.14
C PRO A 2 5.07 -5.48 -17.03
N THR A 3 5.33 -6.78 -16.87
CA THR A 3 4.32 -7.84 -16.77
C THR A 3 4.22 -8.43 -15.37
N VAL A 4 5.04 -7.96 -14.43
CA VAL A 4 5.09 -8.46 -13.05
C VAL A 4 4.78 -7.30 -12.11
N PRO A 5 3.81 -7.44 -11.19
CA PRO A 5 3.55 -6.43 -10.18
C PRO A 5 4.79 -6.28 -9.28
N PHE A 6 5.19 -5.03 -9.03
CA PHE A 6 6.35 -4.74 -8.19
C PHE A 6 6.05 -4.99 -6.70
N ALA A 7 4.81 -4.80 -6.26
CA ALA A 7 4.36 -4.99 -4.89
C ALA A 7 2.85 -5.28 -4.83
N GLU A 8 2.42 -6.05 -3.83
CA GLU A 8 1.01 -6.27 -3.51
C GLU A 8 0.67 -5.69 -2.12
N LEU A 9 -0.42 -4.93 -2.05
CA LEU A 9 -0.92 -4.29 -0.82
C LEU A 9 -2.03 -5.16 -0.22
N GLN A 10 -1.69 -6.07 0.69
CA GLN A 10 -2.63 -7.05 1.26
C GLN A 10 -3.04 -6.64 2.68
N ARG A 11 -4.18 -5.96 2.85
CA ARG A 11 -4.70 -5.64 4.20
C ARG A 11 -6.17 -5.26 4.26
N HIS A 12 -6.70 -4.66 3.21
CA HIS A 12 -8.12 -4.36 3.14
C HIS A 12 -8.95 -5.64 3.20
N GLN A 13 -9.98 -5.65 4.05
CA GLN A 13 -10.88 -6.79 4.24
C GLN A 13 -12.09 -6.75 3.31
N ALA A 14 -12.23 -5.67 2.54
CA ALA A 14 -13.28 -5.45 1.57
C ALA A 14 -12.73 -4.72 0.33
N SER A 15 -13.58 -4.44 -0.65
CA SER A 15 -13.20 -3.74 -1.87
C SER A 15 -12.55 -2.39 -1.58
N VAL A 16 -11.41 -2.13 -2.22
CA VAL A 16 -10.75 -0.83 -2.20
C VAL A 16 -11.49 0.10 -3.14
N ASN A 17 -11.95 1.23 -2.62
CA ASN A 17 -12.74 2.20 -3.38
C ASN A 17 -11.91 3.38 -3.87
N ALA A 18 -10.79 3.69 -3.21
CA ALA A 18 -9.91 4.77 -3.61
C ALA A 18 -8.45 4.45 -3.36
N LEU A 19 -7.60 4.95 -4.26
CA LEU A 19 -6.15 4.93 -4.17
C LEU A 19 -5.59 6.29 -4.61
N ALA A 20 -4.67 6.85 -3.82
CA ALA A 20 -4.00 8.11 -4.13
C ALA A 20 -2.52 8.07 -3.74
N TRP A 21 -1.68 8.77 -4.50
CA TRP A 21 -0.28 8.99 -4.16
C TRP A 21 -0.12 10.30 -3.38
N ALA A 22 0.81 10.36 -2.43
CA ALA A 22 1.12 11.60 -1.76
C ALA A 22 1.74 12.62 -2.75
N PRO A 23 1.26 13.88 -2.79
CA PRO A 23 1.79 14.88 -3.72
C PRO A 23 3.22 15.32 -3.38
N HIS A 24 3.67 15.12 -2.14
CA HIS A 24 4.98 15.56 -1.64
C HIS A 24 5.93 14.41 -1.27
N SER A 25 5.47 13.16 -1.34
CA SER A 25 6.26 11.98 -1.00
C SER A 25 6.12 10.94 -2.11
N THR A 26 7.22 10.62 -2.77
CA THR A 26 7.26 9.64 -3.87
C THR A 26 7.10 8.20 -3.39
N CYS A 27 7.09 7.97 -2.08
CA CYS A 27 7.02 6.65 -1.47
C CYS A 27 5.75 6.43 -0.64
N HIS A 28 4.78 7.35 -0.63
CA HIS A 28 3.55 7.18 0.14
C HIS A 28 2.33 6.95 -0.74
N ILE A 29 1.59 5.87 -0.43
CA ILE A 29 0.33 5.51 -1.07
C ILE A 29 -0.78 5.49 -0.02
N TYR A 30 -1.92 6.07 -0.34
CA TYR A 30 -3.14 6.01 0.46
C TYR A 30 -4.13 5.07 -0.19
N THR A 31 -4.69 4.15 0.58
CA THR A 31 -5.81 3.30 0.13
C THR A 31 -6.95 3.38 1.12
N THR A 32 -8.19 3.36 0.62
CA THR A 32 -9.40 3.36 1.44
C THR A 32 -10.36 2.30 0.94
N GLY A 33 -10.99 1.55 1.83
CA GLY A 33 -11.91 0.46 1.46
C GLY A 33 -13.26 0.54 2.15
N ASP A 34 -14.19 -0.31 1.70
CA ASP A 34 -15.49 -0.53 2.36
C ASP A 34 -15.38 -1.16 3.75
N ASP A 35 -14.17 -1.58 4.15
CA ASP A 35 -13.88 -2.07 5.48
C ASP A 35 -13.79 -0.96 6.53
N ALA A 36 -14.17 0.27 6.15
CA ALA A 36 -14.01 1.51 6.93
C ALA A 36 -12.56 1.71 7.39
N GLN A 37 -11.60 1.09 6.71
CA GLN A 37 -10.20 1.30 6.95
C GLN A 37 -9.65 2.22 5.88
N ALA A 38 -8.67 3.00 6.29
CA ALA A 38 -7.82 3.65 5.35
C ALA A 38 -6.37 3.57 5.83
N LEU A 39 -5.50 3.28 4.86
CA LEU A 39 -4.16 2.74 5.08
C LEU A 39 -3.17 3.67 4.38
N ILE A 40 -2.05 3.93 5.05
CA ILE A 40 -0.90 4.63 4.47
C ILE A 40 0.23 3.62 4.33
N TRP A 41 0.64 3.42 3.09
CA TRP A 41 1.73 2.52 2.73
C TRP A 41 2.97 3.36 2.47
N GLU A 42 4.10 2.95 3.04
CA GLU A 42 5.40 3.51 2.73
C GLU A 42 6.23 2.49 1.94
N HIS A 43 6.70 2.90 0.76
CA HIS A 43 7.72 2.19 0.02
C HIS A 43 9.09 2.55 0.63
N SER A 44 9.54 1.78 1.60
CA SER A 44 10.94 1.82 2.04
C SER A 44 11.80 1.59 0.79
N GLY A 45 12.53 2.62 0.33
CA GLY A 45 13.37 2.56 -0.88
C GLY A 45 14.49 1.50 -0.87
N VAL A 46 14.49 0.62 0.13
CA VAL A 46 15.29 -0.60 0.12
C VAL A 46 14.55 -1.60 -0.74
N SER A 47 15.08 -1.79 -1.95
CA SER A 47 14.88 -2.98 -2.77
C SER A 47 15.29 -4.23 -1.97
N GLN A 48 14.49 -4.64 -0.99
CA GLN A 48 14.62 -5.95 -0.40
C GLN A 48 14.08 -6.90 -1.47
N PRO A 49 14.86 -7.92 -1.87
CA PRO A 49 14.34 -8.94 -2.78
C PRO A 49 13.05 -9.45 -2.17
N LEU A 50 12.02 -9.58 -3.01
CA LEU A 50 10.68 -10.10 -2.72
C LEU A 50 10.79 -11.37 -1.87
N VAL A 51 10.97 -11.20 -0.56
CA VAL A 51 10.85 -12.27 0.42
C VAL A 51 9.35 -12.47 0.55
N GLU A 52 8.91 -13.70 0.36
CA GLU A 52 7.50 -14.08 0.35
C GLU A 52 6.83 -13.71 1.68
N GLY A 53 6.33 -12.47 1.77
CA GLY A 53 5.82 -11.84 2.99
C GLY A 53 6.13 -10.35 3.16
N GLY A 54 7.04 -9.77 2.37
CA GLY A 54 7.45 -8.35 2.43
C GLY A 54 6.65 -7.45 1.48
N GLY A 55 5.36 -7.26 1.75
CA GLY A 55 4.62 -6.13 1.17
C GLY A 55 5.17 -4.79 1.70
N PRO A 56 4.86 -3.65 1.07
CA PRO A 56 5.27 -2.36 1.59
C PRO A 56 4.73 -2.17 3.01
N ASP A 57 5.54 -1.51 3.84
CA ASP A 57 5.26 -1.40 5.26
C ASP A 57 4.04 -0.50 5.47
N LEU A 58 3.13 -0.96 6.34
CA LEU A 58 1.93 -0.22 6.71
C LEU A 58 2.31 0.76 7.81
N MET A 59 2.49 2.02 7.43
CA MET A 59 2.92 3.04 8.39
C MET A 59 1.78 3.46 9.33
N LEU A 60 0.55 3.55 8.82
CA LEU A 60 -0.64 3.87 9.63
C LEU A 60 -1.90 3.21 9.04
N ALA A 61 -2.76 2.72 9.94
CA ALA A 61 -4.13 2.33 9.64
C ALA A 61 -5.09 3.12 10.51
N TYR A 62 -6.07 3.77 9.88
CA TYR A 62 -7.16 4.48 10.54
C TYR A 62 -8.46 3.73 10.24
N THR A 63 -9.25 3.47 11.28
CA THR A 63 -10.62 2.98 11.16
C THR A 63 -11.56 4.15 11.38
N LEU A 64 -12.52 4.31 10.48
CA LEU A 64 -13.58 5.32 10.53
C LEU A 64 -14.82 4.81 11.26
#